data_AF-A0A537Y874-F1
#
_entry.id   AF-A0A537Y874-F1
#
_cell.length_a   1.000
_cell.length_b   1.000
_cell.length_c   1.000
_cell.angle_alpha   90.00
_cell.angle_beta   90.00
_cell.angle_gamma   90.00
#
_symmetry.space_group_name_H-M   'P 1'
#
loop_
_entity.id
_entity.type
_entity.pdbx_description
1 polymer ?
#
loop_
_entity_poly.entity_id
_entity_poly.type
_entity_poly.pdbx_seq_one_letter_code
_entity_poly.pdbx_strand_id
1 'polypeptide(L)'
;MALGLAAMLIAACLPGLLGMAPHGAGRIVVRAAPAAVAASVVAAVAEEAFFRRLVYGWLASSWGAAVAICGSAVAFAAIHVPAYGFGVLPIDTAAGLLLGWQRWMTGGWSASGLTHVAANLIAEGVIP
;
A
#
# COMPACT_ATOMS: atom_id res chain seq x y z
N MET A 1 -0.95 13.59 5.35
CA MET A 1 -2.30 13.07 5.00
C MET A 1 -2.76 13.56 3.64
N ALA A 2 -2.93 14.86 3.39
CA ALA A 2 -3.42 15.38 2.10
C ALA A 2 -2.59 14.96 0.87
N LEU A 3 -1.25 14.98 0.97
CA LEU A 3 -0.35 14.54 -0.11
C LEU A 3 -0.39 13.02 -0.37
N GLY A 4 -0.69 12.21 0.65
CA GLY A 4 -0.82 10.75 0.52
C GLY A 4 -2.11 10.36 -0.20
N LEU A 5 -3.23 10.96 0.19
CA LEU A 5 -4.52 10.81 -0.50
C LEU A 5 -4.45 11.27 -1.95
N ALA A 6 -3.84 12.43 -2.22
CA ALA A 6 -3.66 12.93 -3.57
C ALA A 6 -2.83 11.97 -4.45
N ALA A 7 -1.74 11.41 -3.90
CA ALA A 7 -0.93 10.40 -4.60
C ALA A 7 -1.71 9.12 -4.89
N MET A 8 -2.56 8.66 -3.96
CA MET A 8 -3.42 7.49 -4.17
C MET A 8 -4.50 7.74 -5.22
N LEU A 9 -5.12 8.93 -5.22
CA LEU A 9 -6.10 9.32 -6.24
C LEU A 9 -5.46 9.42 -7.64
N ILE A 10 -4.24 9.95 -7.73
CA ILE A 10 -3.50 10.01 -9.00
C ILE A 10 -3.12 8.59 -9.48
N ALA A 11 -2.67 7.73 -8.57
CA ALA A 11 -2.36 6.34 -8.89
C ALA A 11 -3.59 5.54 -9.33
N ALA A 12 -4.76 5.78 -8.74
CA ALA A 12 -6.02 5.14 -9.14
C ALA A 12 -6.50 5.58 -10.55
N CYS A 13 -6.16 6.80 -10.97
CA CYS A 13 -6.53 7.34 -12.29
C CYS A 13 -5.55 6.96 -13.41
N LEU A 14 -4.30 6.63 -13.07
CA LEU A 14 -3.22 6.38 -14.04
C LEU A 14 -3.49 5.22 -15.02
N PRO A 15 -4.08 4.07 -14.61
CA PRO A 15 -4.44 2.99 -15.54
C PRO A 15 -5.46 3.42 -16.59
N GLY A 16 -6.44 4.26 -16.21
CA GLY A 16 -7.45 4.81 -17.13
C GLY A 16 -6.87 5.81 -18.12
N LEU A 17 -5.90 6.64 -17.69
CA LEU A 17 -5.18 7.60 -18.55
C LEU A 17 -4.26 6.92 -19.57
N LEU A 18 -3.72 5.75 -19.25
CA LEU A 18 -2.80 5.00 -20.11
C LEU A 18 -3.51 4.05 -21.10
N GLY A 19 -4.85 4.08 -21.16
CA GLY A 19 -5.63 3.21 -22.04
C GLY A 19 -5.45 1.72 -21.72
N MET A 20 -5.01 1.39 -20.50
CA MET A 20 -4.85 0.02 -20.04
C MET A 20 -6.26 -0.50 -19.76
N ALA A 21 -6.82 -1.26 -20.72
CA ALA A 21 -8.07 -1.95 -20.50
C ALA A 21 -7.91 -2.81 -19.24
N PRO A 22 -8.76 -2.65 -18.22
CA PRO A 22 -8.61 -3.42 -17.02
C PRO A 22 -8.98 -4.85 -17.37
N HIS A 23 -7.99 -5.73 -17.48
CA HIS A 23 -8.23 -7.16 -17.43
C HIS A 23 -8.79 -7.47 -16.02
N GLY A 24 -10.12 -7.36 -15.86
CA GLY A 24 -10.84 -7.73 -14.65
C GLY A 24 -11.32 -6.62 -13.70
N ALA A 25 -11.14 -5.31 -13.97
CA ALA A 25 -11.65 -4.24 -13.07
C ALA A 25 -13.15 -3.96 -13.22
N GLY A 26 -13.95 -5.02 -13.36
CA GLY A 26 -15.37 -4.97 -13.08
C GLY A 26 -15.57 -5.19 -11.59
N ARG A 27 -15.66 -4.08 -10.83
CA ARG A 27 -15.89 -3.92 -9.36
C ARG A 27 -14.64 -3.53 -8.57
N ILE A 28 -14.27 -2.25 -8.65
CA ILE A 28 -13.28 -1.62 -7.76
C ILE A 28 -13.80 -1.53 -6.31
N VAL A 29 -15.09 -1.77 -6.10
CA VAL A 29 -15.74 -1.67 -4.80
C VAL A 29 -16.60 -2.91 -4.56
N VAL A 30 -16.16 -3.79 -3.66
CA VAL A 30 -16.96 -4.92 -3.15
C VAL A 30 -17.36 -4.57 -1.74
N ARG A 31 -18.66 -4.39 -1.48
CA ARG A 31 -19.15 -4.14 -0.13
C ARG A 31 -18.85 -5.35 0.76
N ALA A 32 -17.76 -5.26 1.51
CA ALA A 32 -17.27 -6.35 2.33
C ALA A 32 -18.14 -6.54 3.58
N ALA A 33 -18.19 -7.78 4.10
CA ALA A 33 -18.82 -8.04 5.38
C ALA A 33 -18.00 -7.39 6.53
N PRO A 34 -18.62 -6.96 7.64
CA PRO A 34 -17.91 -6.28 8.73
C PRO A 34 -16.70 -7.04 9.28
N ALA A 35 -16.77 -8.37 9.34
CA ALA A 35 -15.65 -9.20 9.78
C ALA A 35 -14.46 -9.17 8.82
N ALA A 36 -14.71 -9.08 7.50
CA ALA A 36 -13.65 -8.94 6.50
C ALA A 36 -12.98 -7.56 6.60
N VAL A 37 -13.77 -6.50 6.80
CA VAL A 37 -13.25 -5.14 7.05
C VAL A 37 -12.38 -5.11 8.31
N ALA A 38 -12.82 -5.73 9.40
CA ALA A 38 -12.02 -5.78 10.63
C ALA A 38 -10.69 -6.54 10.41
N ALA A 39 -10.74 -7.67 9.69
CA ALA A 39 -9.55 -8.43 9.35
C ALA A 39 -8.58 -7.63 8.45
N SER A 40 -9.09 -6.87 7.48
CA SER A 40 -8.26 -6.07 6.57
C SER A 40 -7.59 -4.89 7.28
N VAL A 41 -8.27 -4.26 8.24
CA VAL A 41 -7.68 -3.22 9.09
C VAL A 41 -6.54 -3.81 9.93
N VAL A 42 -6.77 -4.96 10.57
CA VAL A 42 -5.74 -5.65 11.36
C VAL A 42 -4.56 -6.05 10.48
N ALA A 43 -4.82 -6.58 9.28
CA ALA A 43 -3.78 -6.95 8.32
C ALA A 43 -2.95 -5.73 7.91
N ALA A 44 -3.58 -4.63 7.49
CA ALA A 44 -2.88 -3.39 7.11
C ALA A 44 -1.99 -2.85 8.23
N VAL A 45 -2.48 -2.87 9.48
CA VAL A 45 -1.69 -2.43 10.64
C VAL A 45 -0.51 -3.38 10.90
N ALA A 46 -0.73 -4.69 10.82
CA ALA A 46 0.32 -5.69 10.99
C ALA A 46 1.40 -5.60 9.89
N GLU A 47 0.98 -5.42 8.65
CA GLU A 47 1.86 -5.24 7.50
C GLU A 47 2.70 -3.98 7.64
N GLU A 48 2.12 -2.82 7.98
CA GLU A 48 2.90 -1.60 8.14
C GLU A 48 3.82 -1.66 9.38
N ALA A 49 3.40 -2.33 10.46
CA ALA A 49 4.28 -2.61 11.59
C ALA A 49 5.47 -3.50 11.18
N PHE A 50 5.26 -4.50 10.33
CA PHE A 50 6.34 -5.34 9.84
C PHE A 50 7.23 -4.58 8.84
N PHE A 51 6.66 -4.02 7.78
CA PHE A 51 7.44 -3.42 6.69
C PHE A 51 8.01 -2.05 7.01
N ARG A 52 7.27 -1.15 7.67
CA ARG A 52 7.72 0.25 7.92
C ARG A 52 8.37 0.48 9.27
N ARG A 53 8.10 -0.37 10.26
CA ARG A 53 8.81 -0.31 11.54
C ARG A 53 9.99 -1.27 11.56
N LEU A 54 9.79 -2.56 11.31
CA LEU A 54 10.85 -3.56 11.40
C LEU A 54 11.77 -3.56 10.18
N VAL A 55 11.28 -3.93 8.99
CA VAL A 55 12.10 -4.11 7.78
C VAL A 55 12.74 -2.78 7.35
N TYR A 56 11.95 -1.72 7.22
CA TYR A 56 12.46 -0.39 6.90
C TYR A 56 13.46 0.07 7.97
N GLY A 57 13.18 -0.13 9.26
CA GLY A 57 14.06 0.29 10.34
C GLY A 57 15.44 -0.36 10.25
N TRP A 58 15.46 -1.67 10.01
CA TRP A 58 16.69 -2.44 9.80
C TRP A 58 17.44 -2.02 8.53
N LEU A 59 16.74 -1.82 7.42
CA LEU A 59 17.36 -1.37 6.17
C LEU A 59 17.94 0.04 6.32
N ALA A 60 17.21 0.94 6.98
CA ALA A 60 17.61 2.33 7.19
C ALA A 60 18.82 2.44 8.11
N SER A 61 18.87 1.64 9.18
CA SER A 61 20.03 1.62 10.10
C SER A 61 21.29 1.10 9.45
N SER A 62 21.16 0.25 8.43
CA SER A 62 22.29 -0.46 7.82
C SER A 62 22.76 0.19 6.51
N TRP A 63 21.84 0.75 5.72
CA TRP A 63 22.11 1.22 4.35
C TRP A 63 21.43 2.56 3.99
N GLY A 64 20.75 3.20 4.94
CA GLY A 64 20.13 4.51 4.74
C GLY A 64 18.75 4.49 4.08
N ALA A 65 18.17 5.67 3.92
CA ALA A 65 16.76 5.85 3.58
C ALA A 65 16.37 5.33 2.19
N ALA A 66 17.19 5.54 1.16
CA ALA A 66 16.86 5.10 -0.20
C ALA A 66 16.72 3.57 -0.28
N VAL A 67 17.67 2.83 0.31
CA VAL A 67 17.60 1.37 0.39
C VAL A 67 16.42 0.91 1.24
N ALA A 68 16.11 1.60 2.33
CA ALA A 68 14.95 1.30 3.15
C ALA A 68 13.63 1.47 2.40
N ILE A 69 13.46 2.56 1.66
CA ILE A 69 12.26 2.82 0.85
C ILE A 69 12.12 1.74 -0.23
N CYS A 70 13.14 1.55 -1.07
CA CYS A 70 13.05 0.62 -2.19
C CYS A 70 12.97 -0.84 -1.73
N GLY A 71 13.81 -1.24 -0.78
CA GLY A 71 13.87 -2.63 -0.29
C GLY A 71 12.59 -3.04 0.43
N SER A 72 12.04 -2.18 1.29
CA SER A 72 10.77 -2.47 1.97
C SER A 72 9.55 -2.37 1.04
N ALA A 73 9.65 -1.66 -0.10
CA ALA A 73 8.61 -1.65 -1.13
C ALA A 73 8.60 -2.96 -1.95
N VAL A 74 9.77 -3.43 -2.37
CA VAL A 74 9.91 -4.70 -3.10
C VAL A 74 9.49 -5.88 -2.24
N ALA A 75 9.88 -5.91 -0.96
CA ALA A 75 9.47 -6.96 -0.03
C ALA A 75 7.95 -6.97 0.19
N PHE A 76 7.33 -5.79 0.28
CA PHE A 76 5.88 -5.64 0.38
C PHE A 76 5.18 -6.18 -0.88
N ALA A 77 5.65 -5.84 -2.09
CA ALA A 77 5.07 -6.38 -3.31
C ALA A 77 5.25 -7.91 -3.44
N ALA A 78 6.41 -8.43 -3.02
CA ALA A 78 6.72 -9.84 -3.14
C ALA A 78 5.80 -10.74 -2.29
N ILE A 79 5.43 -10.32 -1.08
CA ILE A 79 4.59 -11.15 -0.19
C ILE A 79 3.17 -11.35 -0.70
N HIS A 80 2.72 -10.49 -1.62
CA HIS A 80 1.39 -10.54 -2.22
C HIS A 80 1.30 -11.45 -3.46
N VAL A 81 2.44 -11.82 -4.05
CA VAL A 81 2.49 -12.68 -5.25
C VAL A 81 1.78 -14.03 -5.07
N PRO A 82 1.91 -14.76 -3.94
CA PRO A 82 1.20 -16.03 -3.76
C PRO A 82 -0.33 -15.90 -3.79
N ALA A 83 -0.87 -14.75 -3.36
CA ALA A 83 -2.31 -14.50 -3.31
C ALA A 83 -2.86 -13.94 -4.62
N TYR A 84 -2.12 -13.06 -5.30
CA TYR A 84 -2.61 -12.27 -6.43
C TYR A 84 -1.85 -12.49 -7.76
N GLY A 85 -0.82 -13.34 -7.77
CA GLY A 85 0.03 -13.62 -8.92
C GLY A 85 1.07 -12.52 -9.19
N PHE A 86 1.78 -12.58 -10.32
CA PHE A 86 2.84 -11.60 -10.62
C PHE A 86 2.31 -10.25 -11.13
N GLY A 87 1.05 -10.19 -11.57
CA GLY A 87 0.44 -8.97 -12.11
C GLY A 87 0.28 -7.85 -11.09
N VAL A 88 0.33 -8.17 -9.79
CA VAL A 88 0.21 -7.19 -8.70
C VAL A 88 1.51 -6.42 -8.42
N LEU A 89 2.66 -6.94 -8.87
CA LEU A 89 3.97 -6.32 -8.58
C LEU A 89 4.05 -4.81 -8.88
N PRO A 90 3.54 -4.29 -10.02
CA PRO A 90 3.63 -2.86 -10.31
C PRO A 90 2.85 -2.00 -9.30
N ILE A 91 1.63 -2.39 -8.95
CA ILE A 91 0.77 -1.59 -8.06
C ILE A 91 1.25 -1.66 -6.61
N ASP A 92 1.63 -2.85 -6.13
CA ASP A 92 2.11 -3.00 -4.75
C ASP A 92 3.49 -2.39 -4.55
N THR A 93 4.35 -2.42 -5.56
CA THR A 93 5.64 -1.71 -5.49
C THR A 93 5.41 -0.21 -5.41
N ALA A 94 4.50 0.34 -6.23
CA ALA A 94 4.16 1.76 -6.18
C ALA A 94 3.55 2.16 -4.82
N ALA A 95 2.64 1.35 -4.27
CA ALA A 95 2.10 1.53 -2.93
C ALA A 95 3.21 1.47 -1.87
N GLY A 96 4.06 0.45 -1.92
CA GLY A 96 5.18 0.28 -1.00
C GLY A 96 6.16 1.46 -1.02
N LEU A 97 6.44 2.03 -2.20
CA LEU A 97 7.29 3.22 -2.36
C LEU A 97 6.63 4.46 -1.72
N LEU A 98 5.33 4.68 -1.94
CA LEU A 98 4.59 5.77 -1.31
C LEU A 98 4.61 5.65 0.22
N LEU A 99 4.32 4.46 0.75
CA LEU A 99 4.27 4.18 2.18
C LEU A 99 5.68 4.28 2.82
N GLY A 100 6.71 3.82 2.11
CA GLY A 100 8.11 3.99 2.50
C GLY A 100 8.54 5.46 2.53
N TRP A 101 8.13 6.25 1.53
CA TRP A 101 8.37 7.69 1.50
C TRP A 101 7.66 8.42 2.65
N GLN A 102 6.40 8.08 2.93
CA GLN A 102 5.68 8.62 4.10
C GLN A 102 6.45 8.34 5.38
N ARG A 103 6.90 7.09 5.58
CA ARG A 103 7.72 6.69 6.73
C ARG A 103 9.01 7.52 6.85
N TRP A 104 9.67 7.79 5.73
CA TRP A 104 10.88 8.62 5.69
C TRP A 104 10.57 10.07 6.10
N MET A 105 9.54 10.67 5.49
CA MET A 105 9.16 12.07 5.73
C MET A 105 8.65 12.32 7.15
N THR A 106 7.91 11.38 7.74
CA THR A 106 7.27 11.59 9.05
C THR A 106 8.06 11.06 10.24
N GLY A 107 9.16 10.32 10.03
CA GLY A 107 9.95 9.75 11.12
C GLY A 107 9.29 8.60 11.91
N GLY A 108 7.97 8.40 11.75
CA GLY A 108 7.19 7.25 12.25
C GLY A 108 6.39 6.57 11.13
N TRP A 109 5.75 5.44 11.46
CA TRP A 109 5.01 4.60 10.48
C TRP A 109 3.50 4.85 10.47
N SER A 110 2.97 5.66 11.39
CA SER A 110 1.53 5.87 11.54
C SER A 110 0.87 6.51 10.31
N ALA A 111 1.59 7.37 9.58
CA ALA A 111 1.09 7.97 8.34
C ALA A 111 0.89 6.92 7.23
N SER A 112 1.83 5.98 7.12
CA SER A 112 1.74 4.81 6.24
C SER A 112 0.58 3.90 6.66
N GLY A 113 0.49 3.56 7.94
CA GLY A 113 -0.61 2.78 8.52
C GLY A 113 -1.99 3.34 8.20
N LEU A 114 -2.19 4.65 8.41
CA LEU A 114 -3.47 5.28 8.15
C LEU A 114 -3.81 5.33 6.65
N THR A 115 -2.80 5.55 5.81
CA THR A 115 -2.95 5.57 4.34
C THR A 115 -3.33 4.18 3.81
N HIS A 116 -2.66 3.13 4.31
CA HIS A 116 -2.94 1.76 3.93
C HIS A 116 -4.35 1.33 4.37
N VAL A 117 -4.73 1.58 5.63
CA VAL A 117 -6.10 1.33 6.10
C VAL A 117 -7.13 2.06 5.25
N ALA A 118 -6.91 3.34 4.95
CA ALA A 118 -7.83 4.11 4.10
C ALA A 118 -7.96 3.49 2.69
N ALA A 119 -6.84 3.03 2.10
CA ALA A 119 -6.87 2.36 0.79
C ALA A 119 -7.72 1.09 0.82
N ASN A 120 -7.59 0.26 1.86
CA ASN A 120 -8.40 -0.95 2.01
C ASN A 120 -9.89 -0.62 2.17
N LEU A 121 -10.21 0.38 3.00
CA LEU A 121 -11.60 0.78 3.23
C LEU A 121 -12.27 1.35 1.96
N ILE A 122 -11.51 2.03 1.10
CA ILE A 122 -11.99 2.49 -0.21
C ILE A 122 -12.26 1.28 -1.13
N ALA A 123 -11.31 0.35 -1.23
CA ALA A 123 -11.43 -0.85 -2.07
C ALA A 123 -12.59 -1.78 -1.61
N GLU A 124 -12.88 -1.80 -0.31
CA GLU A 124 -13.98 -2.56 0.30
C GLU A 124 -15.32 -1.82 0.31
N GLY A 125 -15.37 -0.58 -0.22
CA GLY A 125 -16.61 0.21 -0.29
C GLY A 125 -17.16 0.66 1.05
N VAL A 126 -16.30 0.79 2.05
CA VAL A 126 -16.67 1.31 3.37
C VAL A 126 -16.72 2.84 3.34
N ILE A 127 -15.81 3.47 2.59
CA ILE A 127 -15.74 4.93 2.41
C ILE A 127 -15.60 5.28 0.92
N PRO A 128 -16.17 6.42 0.47
CA PRO A 128 -16.22 6.81 -0.94
C PRO A 128 -14.88 7.29 -1.51
#